data_AF-A0A9E2CGZ5-F1
#
_entry.id   AF-A0A9E2CGZ5-F1
#
_cell.length_a   1.000
_cell.length_b   1.000
_cell.length_c   1.000
_cell.angle_alpha   90.00
_cell.angle_beta   90.00
_cell.angle_gamma   90.00
#
_symmetry.space_group_name_H-M   'P 1'
#
loop_
_entity.id
_entity.type
_entity.pdbx_description
1 polymer ?
#
loop_
_entity_poly.entity_id
_entity_poly.type
_entity_poly.pdbx_seq_one_letter_code
_entity_poly.pdbx_strand_id
1 'polypeptide(L)'
;MGHSRLGDLPTSKKWSAVVSTIAAPGGGAETHSALADGVETIAHQALEAAEGGIIAAFDDPGLRYTFYLLTQLVLAGRETDWERRLAATGIHLAKDDSLFDLTAQLQRAIEEHLQTRGGPTDTSEMAQQAAGEAISALTAPNVQTLFGSGRNELLDALRRLSTKTGFARLGQLFFARFMSRFLNFYLSRMTAACVGSDRLHNIGEVARFDEAL
;
A
#
# COMPACT_ATOMS: atom_id res chain seq x y z
N MET A 1 -28.67 23.30 -8.96
CA MET A 1 -27.18 23.31 -9.01
C MET A 1 -26.66 22.25 -8.05
N GLY A 2 -26.75 20.98 -8.45
CA GLY A 2 -26.43 19.84 -7.58
C GLY A 2 -26.26 18.57 -8.40
N HIS A 3 -25.34 17.74 -7.91
CA HIS A 3 -25.04 16.36 -8.31
C HIS A 3 -24.02 16.19 -9.44
N SER A 4 -22.73 16.20 -9.06
CA SER A 4 -21.73 15.34 -9.67
C SER A 4 -22.24 13.90 -9.66
N ARG A 5 -22.50 13.34 -10.84
CA ARG A 5 -22.55 11.89 -11.01
C ARG A 5 -21.13 11.45 -11.30
N LEU A 6 -20.45 11.00 -10.24
CA LEU A 6 -19.27 10.16 -10.34
C LEU A 6 -19.56 9.08 -11.39
N GLY A 7 -18.65 8.94 -12.36
CA GLY A 7 -18.73 7.86 -13.35
C GLY A 7 -18.80 6.51 -12.65
N ASP A 8 -19.52 5.57 -13.27
CA ASP A 8 -19.66 4.22 -12.76
C ASP A 8 -18.28 3.62 -12.47
N LEU A 9 -18.03 3.34 -11.19
CA LEU A 9 -16.91 2.48 -10.80
C LEU A 9 -17.13 1.14 -11.52
N PRO A 10 -16.11 0.58 -12.19
CA PRO A 10 -16.27 -0.70 -12.85
C PRO A 10 -16.69 -1.70 -11.78
N THR A 11 -17.92 -2.20 -11.91
CA THR A 11 -18.41 -3.36 -11.18
C THR A 11 -17.43 -4.46 -11.53
N SER A 12 -16.51 -4.76 -10.59
CA SER A 12 -15.53 -5.83 -10.72
C SER A 12 -16.26 -7.02 -11.34
N LYS A 13 -15.85 -7.45 -12.55
CA LYS A 13 -16.41 -8.64 -13.17
C LYS A 13 -16.45 -9.70 -12.08
N LYS A 14 -17.62 -10.32 -11.85
CA LYS A 14 -17.73 -11.42 -10.87
C LYS A 14 -16.52 -12.33 -11.13
N TRP A 15 -15.70 -12.60 -10.12
CA TRP A 15 -14.40 -13.25 -10.30
C TRP A 15 -14.53 -14.55 -11.13
N SER A 16 -15.63 -15.29 -10.94
CA SER A 16 -15.99 -16.45 -11.77
C SER A 16 -16.00 -16.18 -13.28
N ALA A 17 -16.42 -14.99 -13.71
CA ALA A 17 -16.40 -14.57 -15.11
C ALA A 17 -14.98 -14.31 -15.63
N VAL A 18 -14.07 -13.75 -14.81
CA VAL A 18 -12.67 -13.53 -15.21
C VAL A 18 -11.94 -14.87 -15.29
N VAL A 19 -12.14 -15.77 -14.31
CA VAL A 19 -11.63 -17.15 -14.35
C VAL A 19 -12.14 -17.88 -15.61
N SER A 20 -13.42 -17.75 -15.94
CA SER A 20 -13.98 -18.34 -17.16
C SER A 20 -13.41 -17.76 -18.46
N THR A 21 -12.88 -16.53 -18.43
CA THR A 21 -12.27 -15.86 -19.60
C THR A 21 -10.83 -16.30 -19.80
N ILE A 22 -10.08 -16.55 -18.72
CA ILE A 22 -8.71 -17.10 -18.77
C ILE A 22 -8.74 -18.59 -19.17
N ALA A 23 -9.82 -19.30 -18.81
CA ALA A 23 -9.99 -20.73 -19.04
C ALA A 23 -10.40 -21.13 -20.48
N ALA A 24 -10.50 -20.22 -21.47
CA ALA A 24 -10.81 -20.60 -22.87
C ALA A 24 -10.13 -19.70 -23.92
N PRO A 25 -9.74 -20.20 -25.13
CA PRO A 25 -9.91 -21.55 -25.68
C PRO A 25 -8.58 -22.27 -26.04
N GLY A 26 -8.44 -23.53 -25.60
CA GLY A 26 -7.35 -24.43 -26.04
C GLY A 26 -7.26 -25.78 -25.32
N GLY A 27 -7.77 -25.88 -24.08
CA GLY A 27 -7.81 -27.13 -23.30
C GLY A 27 -9.25 -27.66 -23.17
N GLY A 28 -9.45 -28.97 -23.19
CA GLY A 28 -10.78 -29.59 -23.11
C GLY A 28 -11.52 -29.32 -21.80
N ALA A 29 -12.81 -29.68 -21.75
CA ALA A 29 -13.73 -29.42 -20.64
C ALA A 29 -13.25 -29.91 -19.25
N GLU A 30 -12.30 -30.83 -19.18
CA GLU A 30 -11.67 -31.30 -17.93
C GLU A 30 -10.68 -30.28 -17.34
N THR A 31 -9.99 -29.50 -18.18
CA THR A 31 -9.08 -28.42 -17.76
C THR A 31 -9.84 -27.23 -17.17
N HIS A 32 -11.10 -27.03 -17.58
CA HIS A 32 -11.95 -25.93 -17.10
C HIS A 32 -12.36 -26.09 -15.63
N SER A 33 -12.64 -27.32 -15.16
CA SER A 33 -12.95 -27.58 -13.74
C SER A 33 -11.69 -27.47 -12.89
N ALA A 34 -10.59 -28.09 -13.32
CA ALA A 34 -9.35 -28.12 -12.54
C ALA A 34 -8.74 -26.72 -12.30
N LEU A 35 -8.81 -25.81 -13.28
CA LEU A 35 -8.38 -24.42 -13.10
C LEU A 35 -9.31 -23.63 -12.18
N ALA A 36 -10.63 -23.77 -12.33
CA ALA A 36 -11.60 -23.08 -11.47
C ALA A 36 -11.54 -23.57 -10.00
N ASP A 37 -11.45 -24.89 -9.80
CA ASP A 37 -11.28 -25.54 -8.50
C ASP A 37 -9.90 -25.18 -7.89
N GLY A 38 -8.88 -25.03 -8.74
CA GLY A 38 -7.56 -24.56 -8.36
C GLY A 38 -7.58 -23.11 -7.84
N VAL A 39 -8.30 -22.21 -8.50
CA VAL A 39 -8.38 -20.79 -8.11
C VAL A 39 -9.08 -20.61 -6.77
N GLU A 40 -10.22 -21.26 -6.53
CA GLU A 40 -10.91 -21.16 -5.24
C GLU A 40 -10.04 -21.70 -4.10
N THR A 41 -9.35 -22.82 -4.34
CA THR A 41 -8.42 -23.41 -3.38
C THR A 41 -7.24 -22.48 -3.08
N ILE A 42 -6.61 -21.91 -4.12
CA ILE A 42 -5.47 -20.98 -3.97
C ILE A 42 -5.91 -19.73 -3.20
N ALA A 43 -7.07 -19.16 -3.54
CA ALA A 43 -7.61 -17.99 -2.85
C ALA A 43 -7.91 -18.29 -1.38
N HIS A 44 -8.52 -19.45 -1.08
CA HIS A 44 -8.79 -19.88 0.28
C HIS A 44 -7.51 -20.06 1.11
N GLN A 45 -6.52 -20.77 0.56
CA GLN A 45 -5.24 -20.99 1.24
C GLN A 45 -4.43 -19.70 1.41
N ALA A 46 -4.46 -18.80 0.42
CA ALA A 46 -3.83 -17.49 0.52
C ALA A 46 -4.48 -16.64 1.62
N LEU A 47 -5.80 -16.70 1.76
CA LEU A 47 -6.52 -15.99 2.82
C LEU A 47 -6.21 -16.57 4.20
N GLU A 48 -6.19 -17.89 4.36
CA GLU A 48 -5.83 -18.55 5.63
C GLU A 48 -4.39 -18.21 6.04
N ALA A 49 -3.46 -18.26 5.09
CA ALA A 49 -2.07 -17.87 5.34
C ALA A 49 -1.93 -16.38 5.69
N ALA A 50 -2.67 -15.50 4.99
CA ALA A 50 -2.70 -14.07 5.28
C ALA A 50 -3.31 -13.78 6.66
N GLU A 51 -4.36 -14.50 7.06
CA GLU A 51 -4.97 -14.39 8.40
C GLU A 51 -3.97 -14.79 9.49
N GLY A 52 -3.22 -15.88 9.30
CA GLY A 52 -2.13 -16.23 10.22
C GLY A 52 -1.02 -15.17 10.26
N GLY A 53 -0.68 -14.60 9.09
CA GLY A 53 0.37 -13.61 8.95
C GLY A 53 0.04 -12.23 9.51
N ILE A 54 -1.23 -11.80 9.45
CA ILE A 54 -1.60 -10.41 9.75
C ILE A 54 -1.42 -10.08 11.24
N ILE A 55 -1.63 -11.07 12.12
CA ILE A 55 -1.40 -10.91 13.56
C ILE A 55 0.09 -10.60 13.81
N ALA A 56 0.99 -11.38 13.20
CA ALA A 56 2.43 -11.13 13.31
C ALA A 56 2.82 -9.79 12.66
N ALA A 57 2.17 -9.41 11.55
CA ALA A 57 2.41 -8.13 10.90
C ALA A 57 2.08 -6.92 11.80
N PHE A 58 1.04 -7.01 12.65
CA PHE A 58 0.74 -5.93 13.61
C PHE A 58 1.79 -5.75 14.71
N ASP A 59 2.52 -6.82 15.03
CA ASP A 59 3.65 -6.76 15.96
C ASP A 59 4.99 -6.40 15.29
N ASP A 60 5.01 -6.31 13.95
CA ASP A 60 6.20 -5.91 13.20
C ASP A 60 6.68 -4.50 13.63
N PRO A 61 7.97 -4.34 14.00
CA PRO A 61 8.50 -3.07 14.46
C PRO A 61 8.43 -1.99 13.37
N GLY A 62 8.56 -2.37 12.10
CA GLY A 62 8.52 -1.45 10.97
C GLY A 62 7.12 -0.93 10.69
N LEU A 63 6.10 -1.78 10.69
CA LEU A 63 4.72 -1.33 10.55
C LEU A 63 4.33 -0.36 11.67
N ARG A 64 4.62 -0.72 12.92
CA ARG A 64 4.29 0.11 14.09
C ARG A 64 5.01 1.45 14.05
N TYR A 65 6.30 1.44 13.74
CA TYR A 65 7.09 2.67 13.69
C TYR A 65 6.71 3.56 12.50
N THR A 66 6.43 2.98 11.34
CA THR A 66 5.92 3.71 10.18
C THR A 66 4.63 4.43 10.52
N PHE A 67 3.65 3.72 11.10
CA PHE A 67 2.39 4.36 11.49
C PHE A 67 2.58 5.39 12.59
N TYR A 68 3.47 5.14 13.56
CA TYR A 68 3.87 6.13 14.55
C TYR A 68 4.41 7.40 13.89
N LEU A 69 5.33 7.33 12.93
CA LEU A 69 5.85 8.52 12.25
C LEU A 69 4.76 9.25 11.45
N LEU A 70 3.82 8.55 10.83
CA LEU A 70 2.64 9.20 10.22
C LEU A 70 1.84 10.01 11.23
N THR A 71 1.66 9.51 12.45
CA THR A 71 1.00 10.29 13.51
C THR A 71 1.83 11.51 13.92
N GLN A 72 3.16 11.38 14.01
CA GLN A 72 4.03 12.49 14.36
C GLN A 72 4.04 13.58 13.29
N LEU A 73 4.01 13.18 12.02
CA LEU A 73 3.91 14.08 10.88
C LEU A 73 2.65 14.95 10.94
N VAL A 74 1.52 14.31 11.23
CA VAL A 74 0.21 14.93 11.36
C VAL A 74 0.15 15.87 12.58
N LEU A 75 0.74 15.47 13.71
CA LEU A 75 0.82 16.31 14.90
C LEU A 75 1.72 17.53 14.68
N ALA A 76 2.85 17.37 13.99
CA ALA A 76 3.76 18.47 13.68
C ALA A 76 3.07 19.59 12.90
N GLY A 77 2.16 19.26 11.98
CA GLY A 77 1.39 20.26 11.22
C GLY A 77 0.54 21.21 12.09
N ARG A 78 0.30 20.90 13.37
CA ARG A 78 -0.45 21.75 14.31
C ARG A 78 0.44 22.73 15.07
N GLU A 79 1.74 22.50 15.06
CA GLU A 79 2.70 23.28 15.84
C GLU A 79 3.18 24.52 15.08
N THR A 80 3.60 25.53 15.84
CA THR A 80 4.23 26.72 15.25
C THR A 80 5.65 26.39 14.77
N ASP A 81 6.38 25.59 15.55
CA ASP A 81 7.73 25.09 15.24
C ASP A 81 7.67 23.62 14.80
N TRP A 82 6.98 23.39 13.68
CA TRP A 82 6.73 22.05 13.12
C TRP A 82 8.03 21.36 12.66
N GLU A 83 9.02 22.12 12.18
CA GLU A 83 10.33 21.58 11.75
C GLU A 83 11.07 20.95 12.93
N ARG A 84 11.11 21.65 14.08
CA ARG A 84 11.72 21.11 15.30
C ARG A 84 10.96 19.87 15.79
N ARG A 85 9.64 19.84 15.67
CA ARG A 85 8.83 18.67 16.04
C ARG A 85 9.16 17.45 15.17
N LEU A 86 9.35 17.64 13.87
CA LEU A 86 9.78 16.58 12.96
C LEU A 86 11.22 16.13 13.22
N ALA A 87 12.13 17.07 13.49
CA ALA A 87 13.52 16.77 13.80
C ALA A 87 13.66 15.88 15.05
N ALA A 88 12.77 16.03 16.05
CA ALA A 88 12.73 15.17 17.23
C ALA A 88 12.38 13.69 16.91
N THR A 89 11.92 13.42 15.69
CA THR A 89 11.57 12.09 15.20
C THR A 89 12.55 11.56 14.13
N GLY A 90 13.66 12.27 13.90
CA GLY A 90 14.67 11.92 12.90
C GLY A 90 14.41 12.49 11.50
N ILE A 91 13.35 13.28 11.32
CA ILE A 91 13.00 13.90 10.03
C ILE A 91 13.58 15.31 10.00
N HIS A 92 14.66 15.50 9.24
CA HIS A 92 15.34 16.79 9.12
C HIS A 92 15.06 17.42 7.76
N LEU A 93 14.44 18.61 7.77
CA LEU A 93 14.11 19.35 6.55
C LEU A 93 14.94 20.64 6.45
N ALA A 94 15.51 20.87 5.27
CA ALA A 94 16.13 22.15 4.92
C ALA A 94 15.08 23.17 4.46
N LYS A 95 15.53 24.39 4.16
CA LYS A 95 14.63 25.51 3.84
C LYS A 95 13.88 25.35 2.53
N ASP A 96 14.54 24.75 1.55
CA ASP A 96 14.04 24.57 0.19
C ASP A 96 13.55 23.14 -0.07
N ASP A 97 13.42 22.33 1.00
CA ASP A 97 12.96 20.96 0.91
C ASP A 97 11.50 20.89 0.46
N SER A 98 11.25 19.98 -0.46
CA SER A 98 9.95 19.70 -1.05
C SER A 98 9.22 18.57 -0.32
N LEU A 99 8.01 18.27 -0.79
CA LEU A 99 7.29 17.07 -0.36
C LEU A 99 8.05 15.77 -0.67
N PHE A 100 8.83 15.74 -1.75
CA PHE A 100 9.65 14.58 -2.10
C PHE A 100 10.74 14.39 -1.05
N ASP A 101 11.40 15.47 -0.64
CA ASP A 101 12.42 15.45 0.39
C ASP A 101 11.85 15.01 1.74
N LEU A 102 10.65 15.50 2.11
CA LEU A 102 9.93 14.99 3.29
C LEU A 102 9.70 13.47 3.22
N THR A 103 9.27 12.96 2.05
CA THR A 103 9.00 11.53 1.89
C THR A 103 10.28 10.71 1.99
N ALA A 104 11.39 11.21 1.41
CA ALA A 104 12.70 10.59 1.52
C ALA A 104 13.25 10.60 2.96
N GLN A 105 13.06 11.70 3.69
CA GLN A 105 13.46 11.78 5.11
C GLN A 105 12.63 10.86 5.99
N LEU A 106 11.32 10.71 5.70
CA LEU A 106 10.48 9.75 6.39
C LEU A 106 10.96 8.31 6.17
N GLN A 107 11.25 7.93 4.93
CA GLN A 107 11.80 6.61 4.60
C GLN A 107 13.11 6.35 5.33
N ARG A 108 14.04 7.32 5.27
CA ARG A 108 15.31 7.24 6.00
C ARG A 108 15.14 7.05 7.50
N ALA A 109 14.24 7.80 8.14
CA ALA A 109 13.98 7.66 9.57
C ALA A 109 13.47 6.26 9.92
N ILE A 110 12.66 5.65 9.05
CA ILE A 110 12.17 4.26 9.22
C ILE A 110 13.31 3.27 9.05
N GLU A 111 14.12 3.40 8.00
CA GLU A 111 15.28 2.55 7.75
C GLU A 111 16.25 2.58 8.93
N GLU A 112 16.63 3.78 9.41
CA GLU A 112 17.51 3.96 10.56
C GLU A 112 16.96 3.29 11.83
N HIS A 113 15.65 3.40 12.06
CA HIS A 113 14.99 2.72 13.16
C HIS A 113 15.09 1.19 13.04
N LEU A 114 14.92 0.65 11.84
CA LEU A 114 14.95 -0.79 11.58
C LEU A 114 16.37 -1.38 11.67
N GLN A 115 17.39 -0.63 11.28
CA GLN A 115 18.79 -1.08 11.43
C GLN A 115 19.12 -1.43 12.89
N THR A 116 18.53 -0.73 13.85
CA THR A 116 18.73 -1.00 15.29
C THR A 116 17.89 -2.18 15.83
N ARG A 117 16.98 -2.75 15.02
CA ARG A 117 15.98 -3.75 15.45
C ARG A 117 15.99 -5.05 14.65
N GLY A 118 17.07 -5.32 13.93
CA GLY A 118 17.24 -6.57 13.16
C GLY A 118 17.07 -6.41 11.64
N GLY A 119 16.92 -5.17 11.15
CA GLY A 119 16.85 -4.87 9.72
C GLY A 119 15.43 -4.85 9.15
N PRO A 120 15.30 -4.57 7.84
CA PRO A 120 14.01 -4.53 7.16
C PRO A 120 13.39 -5.93 7.02
N THR A 121 12.08 -6.00 7.21
CA THR A 121 11.21 -7.15 6.95
C THR A 121 10.30 -6.87 5.74
N ASP A 122 9.76 -7.91 5.10
CA ASP A 122 8.76 -7.74 4.02
C ASP A 122 7.57 -6.87 4.47
N THR A 123 7.12 -7.04 5.73
CA THR A 123 6.04 -6.24 6.32
C THR A 123 6.44 -4.77 6.44
N SER A 124 7.66 -4.50 6.91
CA SER A 124 8.16 -3.14 7.05
C SER A 124 8.31 -2.44 5.69
N GLU A 125 8.74 -3.16 4.65
CA GLU A 125 8.85 -2.64 3.29
C GLU A 125 7.47 -2.27 2.72
N MET A 126 6.49 -3.15 2.88
CA MET A 126 5.10 -2.86 2.48
C MET A 126 4.54 -1.64 3.22
N ALA A 127 4.84 -1.50 4.51
CA ALA A 127 4.41 -0.36 5.31
C ALA A 127 5.05 0.95 4.81
N GLN A 128 6.37 0.96 4.57
CA GLN A 128 7.10 2.13 4.07
C GLN A 128 6.55 2.60 2.71
N GLN A 129 6.35 1.67 1.78
CA GLN A 129 5.76 1.99 0.47
C GLN A 129 4.34 2.54 0.62
N ALA A 130 3.49 1.90 1.42
CA ALA A 130 2.13 2.35 1.66
C ALA A 130 2.08 3.77 2.26
N ALA A 131 3.00 4.10 3.17
CA ALA A 131 3.13 5.42 3.76
C ALA A 131 3.55 6.47 2.73
N GLY A 132 4.60 6.22 1.95
CA GLY A 132 5.08 7.13 0.92
C GLY A 132 4.00 7.44 -0.13
N GLU A 133 3.28 6.41 -0.56
CA GLU A 133 2.16 6.59 -1.47
C GLU A 133 1.01 7.39 -0.82
N ALA A 134 0.63 7.06 0.42
CA ALA A 134 -0.50 7.69 1.11
C ALA A 134 -0.27 9.19 1.32
N ILE A 135 0.94 9.56 1.73
CA ILE A 135 1.38 10.95 1.81
C ILE A 135 1.27 11.59 0.43
N SER A 136 1.97 11.05 -0.57
CA SER A 136 2.02 11.60 -1.92
C SER A 136 0.63 11.84 -2.50
N ALA A 137 -0.28 10.88 -2.34
CA ALA A 137 -1.65 10.99 -2.87
C ALA A 137 -2.49 12.09 -2.20
N LEU A 138 -2.24 12.39 -0.91
CA LEU A 138 -3.02 13.37 -0.16
C LEU A 138 -2.41 14.78 -0.18
N THR A 139 -1.11 14.88 -0.43
CA THR A 139 -0.39 16.15 -0.45
C THR A 139 -0.10 16.65 -1.87
N ALA A 140 0.07 15.78 -2.88
CA ALA A 140 0.36 16.18 -4.26
C ALA A 140 -0.62 17.22 -4.84
N PRO A 141 -1.95 17.12 -4.65
CA PRO A 141 -2.89 18.11 -5.17
C PRO A 141 -2.71 19.53 -4.60
N ASN A 142 -1.99 19.66 -3.49
CA ASN A 142 -1.83 20.91 -2.75
C ASN A 142 -0.42 21.52 -2.89
N VAL A 143 0.56 20.72 -3.32
CA VAL A 143 1.97 21.13 -3.41
C VAL A 143 2.38 21.43 -4.87
N GLN A 144 1.64 20.91 -5.86
CA GLN A 144 1.83 21.26 -7.26
C GLN A 144 1.12 22.58 -7.59
N THR A 145 1.70 23.70 -7.19
CA THR A 145 1.26 25.03 -7.66
C THR A 145 2.15 25.47 -8.83
N LEU A 146 1.58 26.26 -9.76
CA LEU A 146 2.33 26.84 -10.89
C LEU A 146 3.47 27.78 -10.46
N PHE A 147 3.56 28.11 -9.16
CA PHE A 147 4.52 29.07 -8.60
C PHE A 147 5.55 28.42 -7.68
N GLY A 148 5.60 27.09 -7.62
CA GLY A 148 6.59 26.33 -6.88
C GLY A 148 6.00 25.42 -5.80
N SER A 149 6.83 24.50 -5.31
CA SER A 149 6.58 23.61 -4.18
C SER A 149 7.49 24.06 -3.03
N GLY A 150 7.04 25.01 -2.22
CA GLY A 150 7.82 25.60 -1.14
C GLY A 150 7.43 25.11 0.25
N ARG A 151 8.09 25.70 1.25
CA ARG A 151 7.89 25.42 2.68
C ARG A 151 6.46 25.70 3.16
N ASN A 152 5.84 26.76 2.67
CA ASN A 152 4.49 27.13 3.10
C ASN A 152 3.45 26.14 2.58
N GLU A 153 3.61 25.70 1.33
CA GLU A 153 2.76 24.68 0.70
C GLU A 153 2.91 23.33 1.42
N LEU A 154 4.12 22.98 1.84
CA LEU A 154 4.38 21.79 2.64
C LEU A 154 3.67 21.87 4.01
N LEU A 155 3.83 22.99 4.74
CA LEU A 155 3.16 23.20 6.01
C LEU A 155 1.63 23.18 5.87
N ASP A 156 1.09 23.79 4.83
CA ASP A 156 -0.36 23.79 4.57
C ASP A 156 -0.88 22.39 4.24
N ALA A 157 -0.11 21.58 3.51
CA ALA A 157 -0.42 20.18 3.29
C ALA A 157 -0.44 19.38 4.61
N LEU A 158 0.56 19.58 5.49
CA LEU A 158 0.60 18.96 6.81
C LEU A 158 -0.56 19.40 7.71
N ARG A 159 -0.92 20.68 7.70
CA ARG A 159 -2.07 21.23 8.43
C ARG A 159 -3.38 20.57 8.00
N ARG A 160 -3.58 20.34 6.71
CA ARG A 160 -4.77 19.65 6.21
C ARG A 160 -4.86 18.22 6.73
N LEU A 161 -3.73 17.50 6.73
CA LEU A 161 -3.64 16.16 7.31
C LEU A 161 -3.90 16.17 8.83
N SER A 162 -3.53 17.24 9.54
CA SER A 162 -3.71 17.39 11.00
C SER A 162 -5.15 17.52 11.50
N THR A 163 -6.11 17.68 10.58
CA THR A 163 -7.54 17.70 10.90
C THR A 163 -8.07 16.30 11.18
N LYS A 164 -9.19 16.17 11.90
CA LYS A 164 -9.84 14.87 12.15
C LYS A 164 -10.11 14.11 10.83
N THR A 165 -10.64 14.81 9.83
CA THR A 165 -10.93 14.24 8.51
C THR A 165 -9.66 13.91 7.74
N GLY A 166 -8.66 14.78 7.78
CA GLY A 166 -7.36 14.57 7.13
C GLY A 166 -6.64 13.34 7.66
N PHE A 167 -6.56 13.19 8.98
CA PHE A 167 -5.93 12.04 9.61
C PHE A 167 -6.69 10.75 9.35
N ALA A 168 -8.03 10.78 9.43
CA ALA A 168 -8.85 9.61 9.09
C ALA A 168 -8.60 9.15 7.65
N ARG A 169 -8.52 10.08 6.70
CA ARG A 169 -8.23 9.76 5.29
C ARG A 169 -6.81 9.24 5.09
N LEU A 170 -5.82 9.80 5.79
CA LEU A 170 -4.44 9.30 5.77
C LEU A 170 -4.37 7.86 6.28
N GLY A 171 -4.95 7.59 7.45
CA GLY A 171 -4.98 6.26 8.04
C GLY A 171 -5.70 5.24 7.14
N GLN A 172 -6.87 5.59 6.62
CA GLN A 172 -7.61 4.73 5.69
C GLN A 172 -6.79 4.40 4.44
N LEU A 173 -6.18 5.40 3.81
CA LEU A 173 -5.40 5.19 2.59
C LEU A 173 -4.13 4.38 2.84
N PHE A 174 -3.45 4.66 3.96
CA PHE A 174 -2.28 3.90 4.41
C PHE A 174 -2.64 2.41 4.60
N PHE A 175 -3.63 2.11 5.44
CA PHE A 175 -3.99 0.72 5.73
C PHE A 175 -4.59 0.02 4.52
N ALA A 176 -5.35 0.70 3.66
CA ALA A 176 -5.85 0.12 2.42
C ALA A 176 -4.70 -0.34 1.50
N ARG A 177 -3.68 0.52 1.33
CA ARG A 177 -2.50 0.21 0.51
C ARG A 177 -1.60 -0.85 1.12
N PHE A 178 -1.42 -0.81 2.44
CA PHE A 178 -0.70 -1.83 3.16
C PHE A 178 -1.39 -3.19 3.02
N MET A 179 -2.70 -3.27 3.30
CA MET A 179 -3.47 -4.51 3.19
C MET A 179 -3.50 -5.06 1.78
N SER A 180 -3.62 -4.21 0.76
CA SER A 180 -3.56 -4.65 -0.64
C SER A 180 -2.22 -5.32 -0.96
N ARG A 181 -1.09 -4.72 -0.54
CA ARG A 181 0.24 -5.33 -0.70
C ARG A 181 0.38 -6.64 0.07
N PHE A 182 -0.08 -6.64 1.31
CA PHE A 182 0.00 -7.79 2.19
C PHE A 182 -0.75 -8.99 1.62
N LEU A 183 -1.99 -8.79 1.17
CA LEU A 183 -2.78 -9.85 0.54
C LEU A 183 -2.17 -10.30 -0.79
N ASN A 184 -1.69 -9.37 -1.62
CA ASN A 184 -1.03 -9.70 -2.88
C ASN A 184 0.27 -10.50 -2.68
N PHE A 185 1.03 -10.23 -1.61
CA PHE A 185 2.22 -10.99 -1.25
C PHE A 185 1.89 -12.45 -0.97
N TYR A 186 0.88 -12.72 -0.13
CA TYR A 186 0.46 -14.09 0.16
C TYR A 186 -0.12 -14.79 -1.07
N LEU A 187 -0.92 -14.08 -1.87
CA LEU A 187 -1.47 -14.61 -3.10
C LEU A 187 -0.35 -15.00 -4.08
N SER A 188 0.60 -14.10 -4.34
CA SER A 188 1.74 -14.36 -5.22
C SER A 188 2.57 -15.56 -4.73
N ARG A 189 2.81 -15.65 -3.42
CA ARG A 189 3.55 -16.76 -2.82
C ARG A 189 2.82 -18.10 -2.95
N MET A 190 1.50 -18.12 -2.77
CA MET A 190 0.69 -19.32 -2.93
C MET A 190 0.60 -19.76 -4.38
N THR A 191 0.36 -18.82 -5.31
CA THR A 191 0.36 -19.09 -6.74
C THR A 191 1.70 -19.68 -7.17
N ALA A 192 2.83 -19.08 -6.76
CA ALA A 192 4.17 -19.60 -7.07
C ALA A 192 4.43 -21.00 -6.49
N ALA A 193 3.95 -21.28 -5.27
CA ALA A 193 4.08 -22.62 -4.67
C ALA A 193 3.25 -23.69 -5.41
N CYS A 194 2.18 -23.29 -6.11
CA CYS A 194 1.38 -24.19 -6.93
C CYS A 194 1.94 -24.39 -8.35
N VAL A 195 2.85 -23.55 -8.82
CA VAL A 195 3.52 -23.67 -10.13
C VAL A 195 4.47 -24.87 -10.10
N GLY A 196 4.24 -25.86 -10.96
CA GLY A 196 4.98 -27.13 -10.98
C GLY A 196 4.34 -28.27 -10.21
N SER A 197 3.22 -28.02 -9.52
CA SER A 197 2.22 -29.07 -9.23
C SER A 197 1.29 -29.23 -10.43
N ASP A 198 0.54 -30.33 -10.56
CA ASP A 198 -0.44 -30.62 -11.64
C ASP A 198 -1.53 -29.52 -11.87
N ARG A 199 -1.45 -28.37 -11.20
CA ARG A 199 -2.45 -27.31 -11.16
C ARG A 199 -2.09 -26.03 -11.93
N LEU A 200 -0.81 -25.71 -12.13
CA LEU A 200 -0.35 -24.56 -12.96
C LEU A 200 0.90 -24.98 -13.73
N HIS A 201 0.76 -25.12 -15.06
CA HIS A 201 1.74 -25.83 -15.87
C HIS A 201 2.86 -24.92 -16.41
N ASN A 202 2.68 -23.59 -16.48
CA ASN A 202 3.78 -22.68 -16.85
C ASN A 202 3.69 -21.24 -16.30
N ILE A 203 4.81 -20.53 -16.39
CA ILE A 203 5.03 -19.13 -15.92
C ILE A 203 4.16 -18.09 -16.64
N GLY A 204 3.80 -18.32 -17.90
CA GLY A 204 2.87 -17.47 -18.66
C GLY A 204 1.42 -17.50 -18.16
N GLU A 205 0.99 -18.57 -17.48
CA GLU A 205 -0.30 -18.61 -16.78
C GLU A 205 -0.26 -17.75 -15.51
N VAL A 206 0.90 -17.69 -14.84
CA VAL A 206 1.14 -16.82 -13.67
C VAL A 206 1.14 -15.34 -14.07
N ALA A 207 1.81 -14.99 -15.16
CA ALA A 207 1.83 -13.60 -15.66
C ALA A 207 0.42 -13.13 -16.07
N ARG A 208 -0.39 -14.00 -16.68
CA ARG A 208 -1.80 -13.70 -17.00
C ARG A 208 -2.70 -13.64 -15.76
N PHE A 209 -2.38 -14.40 -14.73
CA PHE A 209 -3.06 -14.33 -13.43
C PHE A 209 -2.78 -13.00 -12.72
N ASP A 210 -1.51 -12.58 -12.70
CA ASP A 210 -1.10 -11.31 -12.09
C ASP A 210 -1.60 -10.08 -12.88
N GLU A 211 -1.69 -10.15 -14.22
CA GLU A 211 -2.29 -9.07 -15.05
C GLU A 211 -3.82 -8.96 -14.91
N ALA A 212 -4.49 -10.02 -14.43
CA ALA A 212 -5.93 -10.04 -14.24
C ALA A 212 -6.38 -9.59 -12.84
N LEU A 213 -5.43 -9.33 -11.93
CA LEU A 213 -5.63 -8.67 -10.63
C LEU A 213 -5.86 -7.16 -10.79
#